data_AF-A0A2G9NH49-F1
#
_entry.id   AF-A0A2G9NH49-F1
#
_cell.length_a   1.000
_cell.length_b   1.000
_cell.length_c   1.000
_cell.angle_alpha   90.00
_cell.angle_beta   90.00
_cell.angle_gamma   90.00
#
_symmetry.space_group_name_H-M   'P 1'
#
loop_
_entity.id
_entity.type
_entity.pdbx_description
1 polymer ?
#
loop_
_entity_poly.entity_id
_entity_poly.type
_entity_poly.pdbx_seq_one_letter_code
_entity_poly.pdbx_strand_id
1 'polypeptide(L)'
;MEKKSIILDHDIGTNPDDFFALLMLLNSSNTNLKLLVSGNNHSIDRALFAKMILDNQRNSSVESLEGENTGHINFYCDRYIGGFHSDISNNYLERIKNIIDNNEEVVWLVIQGLSNLAKFLKTYPEYIDKFEVIHMGLSINGADEYIGGGTNMESDPLASKYVYELGLKKMKVVGTHTTINDSIRVSPNSKLYKKIEEGKTTNHQILFNHLKDYYQRRGIWPALHDPLTASVALGYNFVSFSIKRVNFDNFGKYKLGGNTQIMVSDTKINNPESFMDLMEELI
;
A
#
# COMPACT_ATOMS: atom_id res chain seq x y z
N MET A 1 6.66 14.26 17.22
CA MET A 1 7.19 12.92 16.89
C MET A 1 8.25 13.11 15.83
N GLU A 2 9.31 12.32 15.86
CA GLU A 2 10.30 12.31 14.78
C GLU A 2 9.65 11.79 13.49
N LYS A 3 10.04 12.35 12.34
CA LYS A 3 9.48 11.95 11.04
C LYS A 3 10.01 10.57 10.67
N LYS A 4 9.11 9.62 10.42
CA LYS A 4 9.50 8.29 9.95
C LYS A 4 9.98 8.35 8.51
N SER A 5 11.08 7.66 8.20
CA SER A 5 11.52 7.48 6.81
C SER A 5 10.70 6.37 6.17
N ILE A 6 9.92 6.70 5.14
CA ILE A 6 8.97 5.74 4.53
C ILE A 6 9.40 5.42 3.10
N ILE A 7 9.46 4.13 2.78
CA ILE A 7 9.48 3.61 1.41
C ILE A 7 8.07 3.12 1.13
N LEU A 8 7.43 3.65 0.08
CA LEU A 8 6.10 3.21 -0.35
C LEU A 8 6.25 2.25 -1.53
N ASP A 9 5.76 1.03 -1.35
CA ASP A 9 5.75 -0.05 -2.33
C ASP A 9 4.30 -0.33 -2.74
N HIS A 10 3.94 0.05 -3.97
CA HIS A 10 2.55 0.29 -4.37
C HIS A 10 2.19 -0.28 -5.72
N ASP A 11 0.90 -0.36 -6.01
CA ASP A 11 0.38 -0.67 -7.33
C ASP A 11 -0.71 0.32 -7.77
N ILE A 12 -0.51 1.59 -7.43
CA ILE A 12 -1.36 2.71 -7.87
C ILE A 12 -1.82 2.62 -9.34
N GLY A 13 -3.13 2.80 -9.54
CA GLY A 13 -3.75 2.86 -10.87
C GLY A 13 -4.75 1.76 -11.18
N THR A 14 -4.97 0.81 -10.26
CA THR A 14 -6.04 -0.21 -10.33
C THR A 14 -7.34 0.35 -9.73
N ASN A 15 -7.26 0.68 -8.45
CA ASN A 15 -8.24 1.31 -7.59
C ASN A 15 -7.65 2.64 -7.08
N PRO A 16 -8.49 3.57 -6.61
CA PRO A 16 -8.02 4.91 -6.23
C PRO A 16 -7.37 4.99 -4.84
N ASP A 17 -7.41 3.94 -4.01
CA ASP A 17 -6.93 3.97 -2.62
C ASP A 17 -5.41 4.09 -2.46
N ASP A 18 -4.57 3.52 -3.34
CA ASP A 18 -3.13 3.84 -3.33
C ASP A 18 -2.87 5.34 -3.56
N PHE A 19 -3.69 5.98 -4.40
CA PHE A 19 -3.55 7.42 -4.69
C PHE A 19 -3.90 8.23 -3.43
N PHE A 20 -4.93 7.83 -2.69
CA PHE A 20 -5.18 8.40 -1.36
C PHE A 20 -4.01 8.18 -0.40
N ALA A 21 -3.40 6.99 -0.39
CA ALA A 21 -2.29 6.68 0.50
C ALA A 21 -1.07 7.55 0.18
N LEU A 22 -0.75 7.73 -1.11
CA LEU A 22 0.32 8.60 -1.57
C LEU A 22 0.07 10.06 -1.17
N LEU A 23 -1.13 10.59 -1.39
CA LEU A 23 -1.45 11.97 -0.98
C LEU A 23 -1.39 12.15 0.54
N MET A 24 -1.88 11.17 1.32
CA MET A 24 -1.77 11.17 2.78
C MET A 24 -0.31 11.24 3.23
N LEU A 25 0.58 10.46 2.61
CA LEU A 25 2.01 10.46 2.90
C LEU A 25 2.69 11.76 2.46
N LEU A 26 2.28 12.38 1.34
CA LEU A 26 2.88 13.63 0.89
C LEU A 26 2.51 14.81 1.80
N ASN A 27 1.29 14.81 2.34
CA ASN A 27 0.76 15.93 3.11
C ASN A 27 0.90 15.77 4.63
N SER A 28 1.27 14.58 5.11
CA SER A 28 1.48 14.34 6.54
C SER A 28 2.78 14.96 7.05
N SER A 29 2.71 15.68 8.16
CA SER A 29 3.89 16.21 8.85
C SER A 29 4.72 15.13 9.55
N ASN A 30 4.19 13.91 9.71
CA ASN A 30 4.81 12.82 10.47
C ASN A 30 5.66 11.87 9.61
N THR A 31 5.92 12.23 8.34
CA THR A 31 6.67 11.39 7.41
C THR A 31 7.76 12.14 6.67
N ASN A 32 8.77 11.36 6.31
CA ASN A 32 9.80 11.66 5.35
C ASN A 32 9.74 10.57 4.27
N LEU A 33 8.83 10.74 3.30
CA LEU A 33 8.68 9.82 2.18
C LEU A 33 9.97 9.84 1.34
N LYS A 34 10.66 8.71 1.26
CA LYS A 34 11.99 8.59 0.63
C LYS A 34 11.94 8.09 -0.80
N LEU A 35 11.01 7.19 -1.09
CA LEU A 35 10.99 6.44 -2.34
C LEU A 35 9.59 5.88 -2.62
N LEU A 36 9.21 5.88 -3.89
CA LEU A 36 8.11 5.10 -4.43
C LEU A 36 8.67 3.95 -5.27
N VAL A 37 8.17 2.75 -5.06
CA VAL A 37 8.48 1.58 -5.88
C VAL A 37 7.17 0.95 -6.31
N SER A 38 7.00 0.80 -7.61
CA SER A 38 5.84 0.12 -8.17
C SER A 38 6.02 -1.40 -8.18
N GLY A 39 4.93 -2.15 -8.15
CA GLY A 39 4.91 -3.59 -8.38
C GLY A 39 3.72 -4.04 -9.23
N ASN A 40 3.51 -5.36 -9.27
CA ASN A 40 2.46 -6.04 -10.04
C ASN A 40 2.57 -5.80 -11.57
N ASN A 41 1.61 -6.32 -12.36
CA ASN A 41 1.57 -6.03 -13.80
C ASN A 41 1.42 -4.53 -14.07
N HIS A 42 2.05 -4.06 -15.17
CA HIS A 42 2.19 -2.64 -15.53
C HIS A 42 3.09 -1.82 -14.58
N SER A 43 4.09 -2.44 -13.95
CA SER A 43 5.06 -1.78 -13.05
C SER A 43 5.55 -0.43 -13.58
N ILE A 44 6.01 -0.36 -14.83
CA ILE A 44 6.46 0.88 -15.46
C ILE A 44 5.37 1.97 -15.53
N ASP A 45 4.16 1.62 -15.96
CA ASP A 45 3.05 2.57 -16.09
C ASP A 45 2.59 3.09 -14.72
N ARG A 46 2.63 2.21 -13.69
CA ARG A 46 2.32 2.56 -12.30
C ARG A 46 3.39 3.50 -11.71
N ALA A 47 4.67 3.26 -11.99
CA ALA A 47 5.75 4.16 -11.61
C ALA A 47 5.62 5.53 -12.29
N LEU A 48 5.25 5.57 -13.58
CA LEU A 48 4.97 6.79 -14.32
C LEU A 48 3.78 7.54 -13.73
N PHE A 49 2.70 6.83 -13.38
CA PHE A 49 1.53 7.44 -12.77
C PHE A 49 1.85 8.05 -11.41
N ALA A 50 2.58 7.34 -10.57
CA ALA A 50 3.10 7.86 -9.30
C ALA A 50 4.00 9.09 -9.49
N LYS A 51 4.90 9.06 -10.47
CA LYS A 51 5.79 10.18 -10.80
C LYS A 51 5.01 11.43 -11.24
N MET A 52 3.98 11.26 -12.07
CA MET A 52 3.11 12.35 -12.48
C MET A 52 2.37 12.97 -11.28
N ILE A 53 1.90 12.14 -10.33
CA ILE A 53 1.26 12.61 -9.10
C ILE A 53 2.23 13.46 -8.26
N LEU A 54 3.49 13.02 -8.13
CA LEU A 54 4.56 13.78 -7.46
C LEU A 54 4.83 15.13 -8.15
N ASP A 55 4.93 15.13 -9.48
CA ASP A 55 5.21 16.34 -10.26
C ASP A 55 4.07 17.37 -10.16
N ASN A 56 2.82 16.90 -10.12
CA ASN A 56 1.66 17.75 -9.86
C ASN A 56 1.68 18.41 -8.47
N GLN A 57 2.34 17.78 -7.48
CA GLN A 57 2.61 18.35 -6.15
C GLN A 57 3.91 19.16 -6.09
N ARG A 58 4.63 19.28 -7.22
CA ARG A 58 5.96 19.89 -7.30
C ARG A 58 6.96 19.22 -6.35
N ASN A 59 6.78 17.93 -6.06
CA ASN A 59 7.70 17.16 -5.25
C ASN A 59 8.68 16.39 -6.13
N SER A 60 9.79 17.04 -6.47
CA SER A 60 10.88 16.41 -7.23
C SER A 60 11.90 15.69 -6.34
N SER A 61 11.69 15.64 -5.03
CA SER A 61 12.65 15.08 -4.07
C SER A 61 12.48 13.58 -3.85
N VAL A 62 11.30 13.04 -4.15
CA VAL A 62 10.98 11.62 -4.05
C VAL A 62 11.09 10.99 -5.43
N GLU A 63 11.86 9.91 -5.53
CA GLU A 63 11.96 9.14 -6.78
C GLU A 63 10.82 8.12 -6.89
N SER A 64 10.43 7.83 -8.13
CA SER A 64 9.49 6.75 -8.47
C SER A 64 10.21 5.75 -9.36
N LEU A 65 10.27 4.49 -8.91
CA LEU A 65 11.03 3.42 -9.56
C LEU A 65 10.12 2.28 -9.99
N GLU A 66 10.55 1.60 -11.05
CA GLU A 66 9.97 0.34 -11.47
C GLU A 66 10.48 -0.80 -10.58
N GLY A 67 9.57 -1.59 -10.03
CA GLY A 67 9.89 -2.83 -9.33
C GLY A 67 9.54 -4.08 -10.13
N GLU A 68 9.16 -5.14 -9.44
CA GLU A 68 8.82 -6.42 -10.04
C GLU A 68 7.49 -6.37 -10.79
N ASN A 69 7.49 -6.92 -12.01
CA ASN A 69 6.30 -7.08 -12.83
C ASN A 69 5.67 -8.47 -12.59
N THR A 70 4.75 -8.53 -11.63
CA THR A 70 4.07 -9.77 -11.21
C THR A 70 2.57 -9.75 -11.50
N GLY A 71 2.16 -10.39 -12.59
CA GLY A 71 0.82 -10.95 -12.78
C GLY A 71 -0.43 -10.04 -12.67
N HIS A 72 -1.58 -10.70 -12.88
CA HIS A 72 -2.93 -10.31 -13.34
C HIS A 72 -3.69 -9.08 -12.79
N ILE A 73 -3.01 -8.01 -12.35
CA ILE A 73 -3.70 -6.79 -11.91
C ILE A 73 -3.69 -5.77 -13.05
N ASN A 74 -4.90 -5.42 -13.52
CA ASN A 74 -5.10 -4.44 -14.58
C ASN A 74 -4.70 -3.03 -14.12
N PHE A 75 -4.23 -2.23 -15.07
CA PHE A 75 -3.99 -0.81 -14.90
C PHE A 75 -5.08 -0.03 -15.65
N TYR A 76 -5.78 0.88 -14.96
CA TYR A 76 -6.92 1.64 -15.52
C TYR A 76 -6.67 3.15 -15.60
N CYS A 77 -5.42 3.56 -15.40
CA CYS A 77 -5.00 4.96 -15.35
C CYS A 77 -4.17 5.38 -16.57
N ASP A 78 -4.17 4.56 -17.63
CA ASP A 78 -3.50 4.80 -18.91
C ASP A 78 -3.86 6.18 -19.49
N ARG A 79 -5.15 6.53 -19.46
CA ARG A 79 -5.64 7.82 -19.96
C ARG A 79 -5.11 9.03 -19.19
N TYR A 80 -4.64 8.86 -17.95
CA TYR A 80 -4.10 9.97 -17.15
C TYR A 80 -2.61 10.20 -17.41
N ILE A 81 -1.88 9.15 -17.76
CA ILE A 81 -0.45 9.24 -18.09
C ILE A 81 -0.20 9.47 -19.59
N GLY A 82 -1.25 9.55 -20.41
CA GLY A 82 -1.13 9.77 -21.85
C GLY A 82 -0.30 11.02 -22.19
N GLY A 83 0.88 10.81 -22.77
CA GLY A 83 1.83 11.88 -23.14
C GLY A 83 2.73 12.37 -22.00
N PHE A 84 2.61 11.79 -20.79
CA PHE A 84 3.56 12.00 -19.72
C PHE A 84 4.78 11.08 -19.93
N HIS A 85 5.97 11.67 -19.94
CA HIS A 85 7.22 10.95 -20.13
C HIS A 85 8.20 11.29 -19.01
N SER A 86 8.78 10.27 -18.41
CA SER A 86 9.85 10.40 -17.42
C SER A 86 10.74 9.16 -17.49
N ASP A 87 12.03 9.33 -17.23
CA ASP A 87 12.96 8.21 -17.14
C ASP A 87 12.74 7.50 -15.81
N ILE A 88 12.11 6.33 -15.87
CA ILE A 88 11.92 5.46 -14.71
C ILE A 88 13.03 4.41 -14.69
N SER A 89 13.79 4.39 -13.60
CA SER A 89 14.81 3.36 -13.37
C SER A 89 14.20 2.13 -12.67
N ASN A 90 14.77 0.96 -12.92
CA ASN A 90 14.45 -0.29 -12.22
C ASN A 90 15.48 -0.67 -11.14
N ASN A 91 16.39 0.24 -10.78
CA ASN A 91 17.43 -0.01 -9.77
C ASN A 91 16.91 0.14 -8.33
N TYR A 92 15.71 -0.36 -8.03
CA TYR A 92 15.07 -0.13 -6.75
C TYR A 92 15.80 -0.85 -5.59
N LEU A 93 16.41 -2.02 -5.84
CA LEU A 93 17.11 -2.80 -4.83
C LEU A 93 18.26 -2.03 -4.15
N GLU A 94 19.19 -1.48 -4.94
CA GLU A 94 20.30 -0.68 -4.40
C GLU A 94 19.80 0.63 -3.76
N ARG A 95 18.75 1.25 -4.33
CA ARG A 95 18.18 2.47 -3.76
C ARG A 95 17.55 2.23 -2.39
N ILE A 96 16.81 1.14 -2.22
CA ILE A 96 16.24 0.73 -0.93
C ILE A 96 17.35 0.42 0.07
N LYS A 97 18.38 -0.36 -0.34
CA LYS A 97 19.53 -0.67 0.50
C LYS A 97 20.18 0.61 1.03
N ASN A 98 20.43 1.58 0.16
CA ASN A 98 21.02 2.87 0.53
C ASN A 98 20.11 3.67 1.48
N ILE A 99 18.79 3.64 1.30
CA ILE A 99 17.87 4.30 2.24
C ILE A 99 17.97 3.64 3.62
N ILE A 100 17.97 2.31 3.70
CA ILE A 100 18.08 1.59 4.97
C ILE A 100 19.41 1.87 5.67
N ASP A 101 20.52 1.90 4.94
CA ASP A 101 21.84 2.14 5.54
C ASP A 101 22.05 3.59 6.03
N ASN A 102 21.28 4.55 5.51
CA ASN A 102 21.45 5.98 5.82
C ASN A 102 20.34 6.57 6.71
N ASN A 103 19.43 5.76 7.24
CA ASN A 103 18.35 6.22 8.12
C ASN A 103 18.16 5.22 9.27
N GLU A 104 18.03 5.72 10.51
CA GLU A 104 17.93 4.87 11.70
C GLU A 104 16.60 4.09 11.79
N GLU A 105 15.49 4.74 11.41
CA GLU A 105 14.16 4.14 11.41
C GLU A 105 13.53 4.23 10.02
N VAL A 106 13.53 3.09 9.31
CA VAL A 106 12.86 2.94 8.02
C VAL A 106 11.63 2.07 8.16
N VAL A 107 10.50 2.57 7.64
CA VAL A 107 9.29 1.78 7.42
C VAL A 107 9.15 1.50 5.93
N TRP A 108 9.13 0.23 5.57
CA TRP A 108 8.74 -0.21 4.24
C TRP A 108 7.24 -0.51 4.27
N LEU A 109 6.48 0.44 3.75
CA LEU A 109 5.03 0.35 3.61
C LEU A 109 4.71 -0.34 2.29
N VAL A 110 4.24 -1.59 2.37
CA VAL A 110 3.88 -2.41 1.22
C VAL A 110 2.36 -2.43 1.11
N ILE A 111 1.81 -1.76 0.12
CA ILE A 111 0.36 -1.73 -0.17
C ILE A 111 -0.01 -2.48 -1.45
N GLN A 112 0.97 -3.18 -2.03
CA GLN A 112 0.82 -4.12 -3.15
C GLN A 112 1.23 -5.53 -2.73
N GLY A 113 1.49 -6.44 -3.69
CA GLY A 113 2.07 -7.74 -3.40
C GLY A 113 3.50 -7.68 -2.83
N LEU A 114 3.99 -8.84 -2.39
CA LEU A 114 5.27 -8.91 -1.65
C LEU A 114 6.49 -9.22 -2.53
N SER A 115 6.37 -9.17 -3.86
CA SER A 115 7.44 -9.56 -4.80
C SER A 115 8.69 -8.69 -4.68
N ASN A 116 8.53 -7.37 -4.57
CA ASN A 116 9.63 -6.42 -4.38
C ASN A 116 10.42 -6.71 -3.10
N LEU A 117 9.70 -6.84 -1.97
CA LEU A 117 10.28 -7.15 -0.67
C LEU A 117 10.92 -8.55 -0.66
N ALA A 118 10.27 -9.56 -1.24
CA ALA A 118 10.80 -10.92 -1.33
C ALA A 118 12.11 -10.95 -2.11
N LYS A 119 12.19 -10.24 -3.25
CA LYS A 119 13.42 -10.14 -4.03
C LYS A 119 14.51 -9.42 -3.25
N PHE A 120 14.19 -8.31 -2.59
CA PHE A 120 15.15 -7.60 -1.75
C PHE A 120 15.72 -8.48 -0.63
N LEU A 121 14.88 -9.20 0.11
CA LEU A 121 15.34 -10.08 1.21
C LEU A 121 16.09 -11.32 0.70
N LYS A 122 15.83 -11.79 -0.52
CA LYS A 122 16.65 -12.84 -1.16
C LYS A 122 18.02 -12.30 -1.57
N THR A 123 18.09 -11.04 -2.02
CA THR A 123 19.34 -10.39 -2.44
C THR A 123 20.20 -9.93 -1.26
N TYR A 124 19.58 -9.38 -0.21
CA TYR A 124 20.24 -8.87 0.99
C TYR A 124 19.63 -9.47 2.27
N PRO A 125 19.79 -10.79 2.52
CA PRO A 125 19.19 -11.47 3.66
C PRO A 125 19.61 -10.89 5.03
N GLU A 126 20.77 -10.23 5.11
CA GLU A 126 21.26 -9.55 6.31
C GLU A 126 20.44 -8.31 6.71
N TYR A 127 19.49 -7.86 5.89
CA TYR A 127 18.64 -6.70 6.16
C TYR A 127 17.31 -7.05 6.85
N ILE A 128 17.03 -8.34 7.07
CA ILE A 128 15.75 -8.86 7.59
C ILE A 128 15.22 -8.14 8.85
N ASP A 129 16.11 -7.69 9.75
CA ASP A 129 15.75 -7.03 11.02
C ASP A 129 16.02 -5.51 11.02
N LYS A 130 16.45 -4.93 9.89
CA LYS A 130 16.88 -3.51 9.80
C LYS A 130 15.75 -2.50 9.61
N PHE A 131 14.54 -2.93 9.25
CA PHE A 131 13.42 -2.04 8.96
C PHE A 131 12.10 -2.60 9.50
N GLU A 132 11.09 -1.74 9.67
CA GLU A 132 9.71 -2.14 9.94
C GLU A 132 8.98 -2.40 8.61
N VAL A 133 8.14 -3.43 8.55
CA VAL A 133 7.28 -3.71 7.40
C VAL A 133 5.83 -3.51 7.82
N ILE A 134 5.11 -2.66 7.11
CA ILE A 134 3.66 -2.53 7.24
C ILE A 134 3.04 -2.97 5.93
N HIS A 135 2.28 -4.07 5.93
CA HIS A 135 1.73 -4.65 4.73
C HIS A 135 0.19 -4.58 4.71
N MET A 136 -0.39 -4.09 3.61
CA MET A 136 -1.81 -4.27 3.32
C MET A 136 -1.98 -5.63 2.64
N GLY A 137 -2.62 -6.58 3.31
CA GLY A 137 -2.88 -7.90 2.75
C GLY A 137 -3.41 -8.88 3.79
N LEU A 138 -3.72 -10.10 3.36
CA LEU A 138 -4.28 -11.17 4.20
C LEU A 138 -5.75 -10.90 4.63
N SER A 139 -6.44 -11.96 5.00
CA SER A 139 -7.72 -11.97 5.72
C SER A 139 -7.67 -13.03 6.81
N ILE A 140 -8.17 -12.74 8.01
CA ILE A 140 -8.44 -13.80 9.00
C ILE A 140 -9.87 -14.32 8.90
N ASN A 141 -10.77 -13.59 8.24
CA ASN A 141 -12.15 -14.01 8.04
C ASN A 141 -12.18 -15.12 6.98
N GLY A 142 -12.82 -16.24 7.31
CA GLY A 142 -12.94 -17.40 6.40
C GLY A 142 -11.67 -18.25 6.29
N ALA A 143 -10.64 -17.97 7.08
CA ALA A 143 -9.35 -18.67 7.05
C ALA A 143 -9.33 -19.97 7.88
N ASP A 144 -10.49 -20.58 8.16
CA ASP A 144 -10.57 -21.93 8.76
C ASP A 144 -10.13 -23.02 7.76
N GLU A 145 -10.24 -22.72 6.47
CA GLU A 145 -9.72 -23.49 5.34
C GLU A 145 -8.64 -22.70 4.58
N TYR A 146 -7.97 -23.35 3.62
CA TYR A 146 -6.97 -22.68 2.80
C TYR A 146 -7.61 -21.66 1.86
N ILE A 147 -7.35 -20.38 2.12
CA ILE A 147 -7.82 -19.25 1.33
C ILE A 147 -6.66 -18.50 0.67
N GLY A 148 -7.00 -17.69 -0.34
CA GLY A 148 -6.12 -16.64 -0.82
C GLY A 148 -6.01 -15.48 0.16
N GLY A 149 -5.12 -14.54 -0.12
CA GLY A 149 -4.84 -13.41 0.78
C GLY A 149 -5.40 -12.07 0.33
N GLY A 150 -6.40 -12.10 -0.55
CA GLY A 150 -6.83 -10.93 -1.29
C GLY A 150 -5.86 -10.58 -2.42
N THR A 151 -6.20 -9.54 -3.17
CA THR A 151 -5.53 -9.17 -4.43
C THR A 151 -4.01 -9.01 -4.30
N ASN A 152 -3.52 -8.38 -3.24
CA ASN A 152 -2.08 -8.18 -3.03
C ASN A 152 -1.31 -9.49 -2.82
N MET A 153 -1.82 -10.40 -1.99
CA MET A 153 -1.14 -11.69 -1.81
C MET A 153 -1.32 -12.59 -3.04
N GLU A 154 -2.42 -12.46 -3.78
CA GLU A 154 -2.69 -13.26 -4.97
C GLU A 154 -1.90 -12.83 -6.20
N SER A 155 -1.32 -11.61 -6.22
CA SER A 155 -0.44 -11.19 -7.30
C SER A 155 0.86 -12.00 -7.34
N ASP A 156 1.38 -12.39 -6.17
CA ASP A 156 2.49 -13.32 -6.02
C ASP A 156 2.38 -14.12 -4.68
N PRO A 157 1.64 -15.24 -4.69
CA PRO A 157 1.43 -16.06 -3.50
C PRO A 157 2.72 -16.66 -2.93
N LEU A 158 3.71 -16.95 -3.80
CA LEU A 158 4.95 -17.58 -3.39
C LEU A 158 5.91 -16.56 -2.75
N ALA A 159 5.96 -15.33 -3.26
CA ALA A 159 6.64 -14.24 -2.56
C ALA A 159 6.00 -13.95 -1.21
N SER A 160 4.65 -13.94 -1.16
CA SER A 160 3.91 -13.73 0.10
C SER A 160 4.24 -14.82 1.12
N LYS A 161 4.12 -16.10 0.74
CA LYS A 161 4.51 -17.23 1.58
C LYS A 161 5.95 -17.08 2.10
N TYR A 162 6.89 -16.82 1.19
CA TYR A 162 8.30 -16.65 1.55
C TYR A 162 8.50 -15.57 2.62
N VAL A 163 7.96 -14.36 2.40
CA VAL A 163 8.12 -13.23 3.33
C VAL A 163 7.48 -13.52 4.69
N TYR A 164 6.29 -14.12 4.71
CA TYR A 164 5.63 -14.47 5.98
C TYR A 164 6.38 -15.55 6.74
N GLU A 165 6.88 -16.59 6.05
CA GLU A 165 7.64 -17.68 6.68
C GLU A 165 9.02 -17.25 7.19
N LEU A 166 9.57 -16.13 6.71
CA LEU A 166 10.80 -15.54 7.27
C LEU A 166 10.62 -15.06 8.72
N GLY A 167 9.38 -14.80 9.18
CA GLY A 167 9.12 -14.41 10.57
C GLY A 167 9.70 -13.04 10.95
N LEU A 168 9.61 -12.06 10.04
CA LEU A 168 10.03 -10.67 10.25
C LEU A 168 9.48 -10.11 11.57
N LYS A 169 10.36 -9.83 12.55
CA LYS A 169 9.96 -9.42 13.91
C LYS A 169 9.16 -8.12 13.93
N LYS A 170 9.47 -7.22 13.01
CA LYS A 170 8.86 -5.88 12.88
C LYS A 170 7.88 -5.81 11.71
N MET A 171 7.17 -6.91 11.41
CA MET A 171 6.12 -6.89 10.39
C MET A 171 4.74 -6.75 11.04
N LYS A 172 3.93 -5.82 10.55
CA LYS A 172 2.50 -5.70 10.87
C LYS A 172 1.68 -5.81 9.60
N VAL A 173 0.55 -6.49 9.69
CA VAL A 173 -0.34 -6.77 8.56
C VAL A 173 -1.69 -6.12 8.81
N VAL A 174 -2.12 -5.24 7.91
CA VAL A 174 -3.47 -4.68 7.93
C VAL A 174 -4.32 -5.48 6.94
N GLY A 175 -5.17 -6.34 7.48
CA GLY A 175 -5.96 -7.28 6.70
C GLY A 175 -7.26 -6.71 6.14
N THR A 176 -7.72 -7.36 5.06
CA THR A 176 -8.99 -7.06 4.38
C THR A 176 -10.20 -7.17 5.30
N HIS A 177 -10.16 -8.06 6.30
CA HIS A 177 -11.20 -8.17 7.33
C HIS A 177 -11.35 -6.91 8.19
N THR A 178 -10.32 -6.05 8.26
CA THR A 178 -10.38 -4.75 8.93
C THR A 178 -10.76 -3.64 7.96
N THR A 179 -10.22 -3.68 6.74
CA THR A 179 -10.31 -2.57 5.77
C THR A 179 -11.55 -2.63 4.86
N ILE A 180 -12.18 -3.81 4.68
CA ILE A 180 -13.50 -3.90 4.04
C ILE A 180 -14.55 -3.39 5.04
N ASN A 181 -14.75 -2.07 5.06
CA ASN A 181 -15.65 -1.41 6.00
C ASN A 181 -16.32 -0.20 5.33
N ASP A 182 -17.66 -0.16 5.38
CA ASP A 182 -18.44 0.89 4.72
C ASP A 182 -18.22 2.29 5.31
N SER A 183 -17.82 2.38 6.59
CA SER A 183 -17.53 3.65 7.26
C SER A 183 -16.31 4.38 6.72
N ILE A 184 -15.44 3.68 5.99
CA ILE A 184 -14.24 4.26 5.37
C ILE A 184 -14.31 4.30 3.83
N ARG A 185 -15.54 4.28 3.28
CA ARG A 185 -15.74 4.42 1.84
C ARG A 185 -15.80 5.87 1.40
N VAL A 186 -15.19 6.16 0.25
CA VAL A 186 -15.27 7.47 -0.39
C VAL A 186 -16.41 7.48 -1.40
N SER A 187 -17.59 7.85 -0.92
CA SER A 187 -18.83 7.92 -1.71
C SER A 187 -19.38 9.36 -1.75
N PRO A 188 -20.34 9.70 -2.63
CA PRO A 188 -20.96 11.03 -2.68
C PRO A 188 -21.49 11.57 -1.34
N ASN A 189 -21.76 10.68 -0.38
CA ASN A 189 -22.22 11.05 0.95
C ASN A 189 -21.08 11.41 1.92
N SER A 190 -19.83 11.07 1.63
CA SER A 190 -18.69 11.38 2.50
C SER A 190 -18.16 12.80 2.27
N LYS A 191 -17.66 13.44 3.33
CA LYS A 191 -17.04 14.78 3.25
C LYS A 191 -15.83 14.78 2.31
N LEU A 192 -15.00 13.74 2.41
CA LEU A 192 -13.81 13.56 1.57
C LEU A 192 -14.14 13.53 0.08
N TYR A 193 -15.24 12.87 -0.34
CA TYR A 193 -15.66 12.89 -1.74
C TYR A 193 -15.96 14.31 -2.22
N LYS A 194 -16.75 15.06 -1.45
CA LYS A 194 -17.12 16.45 -1.77
C LYS A 194 -15.90 17.36 -1.84
N LYS A 195 -14.95 17.18 -0.91
CA LYS A 195 -13.68 17.93 -0.92
C LYS A 195 -12.89 17.71 -2.22
N ILE A 196 -12.83 16.47 -2.70
CA ILE A 196 -12.13 16.11 -3.94
C ILE A 196 -12.89 16.61 -5.17
N GLU A 197 -14.22 16.54 -5.16
CA GLU A 197 -15.09 17.07 -6.22
C GLU A 197 -14.93 18.59 -6.38
N GLU A 198 -14.85 19.32 -5.27
CA GLU A 198 -14.64 20.78 -5.24
C GLU A 198 -13.16 21.16 -5.47
N GLY A 199 -12.26 20.20 -5.34
CA GLY A 199 -10.81 20.35 -5.46
C GLY A 199 -10.38 20.78 -6.87
N LYS A 200 -9.54 21.81 -6.96
CA LYS A 200 -9.11 22.41 -8.23
C LYS A 200 -7.71 22.00 -8.67
N THR A 201 -6.99 21.23 -7.85
CA THR A 201 -5.64 20.76 -8.22
C THR A 201 -5.73 19.68 -9.30
N THR A 202 -4.69 19.53 -10.11
CA THR A 202 -4.63 18.45 -11.12
C THR A 202 -4.82 17.08 -10.48
N ASN A 203 -4.23 16.84 -9.30
CA ASN A 203 -4.40 15.57 -8.59
C ASN A 203 -5.82 15.37 -8.08
N HIS A 204 -6.51 16.40 -7.58
CA HIS A 204 -7.93 16.28 -7.20
C HIS A 204 -8.80 15.92 -8.40
N GLN A 205 -8.59 16.55 -9.56
CA GLN A 205 -9.35 16.25 -10.76
C GLN A 205 -9.12 14.82 -11.27
N ILE A 206 -7.86 14.35 -11.26
CA ILE A 206 -7.53 12.96 -11.63
C ILE A 206 -8.17 11.99 -10.64
N LEU A 207 -7.99 12.22 -9.33
CA LEU A 207 -8.53 11.36 -8.28
C LEU A 207 -10.06 11.29 -8.34
N PHE A 208 -10.73 12.43 -8.57
CA PHE A 208 -12.18 12.48 -8.74
C PHE A 208 -12.67 11.65 -9.93
N ASN A 209 -11.97 11.75 -11.06
CA ASN A 209 -12.30 10.95 -12.24
C ASN A 209 -12.02 9.46 -11.99
N HIS A 210 -10.94 9.13 -11.29
CA HIS A 210 -10.59 7.75 -10.97
C HIS A 210 -11.63 7.12 -10.02
N LEU A 211 -12.14 7.87 -9.04
CA LEU A 211 -13.25 7.48 -8.19
C LEU A 211 -14.50 7.10 -9.01
N LYS A 212 -14.89 7.96 -9.96
CA LYS A 212 -16.06 7.71 -10.83
C LYS A 212 -15.85 6.47 -11.71
N ASP A 213 -14.67 6.30 -12.30
CA ASP A 213 -14.43 5.12 -13.13
C ASP A 213 -14.44 3.84 -12.30
N TYR A 214 -13.86 3.88 -11.09
CA TYR A 214 -13.89 2.73 -10.18
C TYR A 214 -15.34 2.33 -9.88
N TYR A 215 -16.19 3.30 -9.54
CA TYR A 215 -17.61 3.04 -9.31
C TYR A 215 -18.31 2.49 -10.56
N GLN A 216 -18.05 3.05 -11.74
CA GLN A 216 -18.60 2.54 -13.00
C GLN A 216 -18.17 1.09 -13.29
N ARG A 217 -16.94 0.71 -12.96
CA ARG A 217 -16.42 -0.66 -13.15
C ARG A 217 -16.92 -1.65 -12.11
N ARG A 218 -17.07 -1.23 -10.85
CA ARG A 218 -17.27 -2.13 -9.70
C ARG A 218 -18.67 -2.07 -9.09
N GLY A 219 -19.46 -1.04 -9.38
CA GLY A 219 -20.77 -0.79 -8.77
C GLY A 219 -20.70 -0.40 -7.28
N ILE A 220 -19.51 -0.14 -6.77
CA ILE A 220 -19.27 0.20 -5.36
C ILE A 220 -18.18 1.27 -5.25
N TRP A 221 -18.30 2.14 -4.26
CA TRP A 221 -17.28 3.15 -3.94
C TRP A 221 -16.12 2.51 -3.19
N PRO A 222 -14.87 2.94 -3.41
CA PRO A 222 -13.69 2.32 -2.81
C PRO A 222 -13.70 2.51 -1.30
N ALA A 223 -13.33 1.46 -0.57
CA ALA A 223 -12.92 1.59 0.83
C ALA A 223 -11.44 1.97 0.87
N LEU A 224 -11.03 2.76 1.86
CA LEU A 224 -9.65 3.23 1.98
C LEU A 224 -8.76 2.17 2.65
N HIS A 225 -8.42 1.10 1.90
CA HIS A 225 -7.56 0.02 2.40
C HIS A 225 -6.13 0.50 2.67
N ASP A 226 -5.51 1.09 1.65
CA ASP A 226 -4.12 1.49 1.71
C ASP A 226 -3.88 2.72 2.58
N PRO A 227 -4.76 3.74 2.61
CA PRO A 227 -4.60 4.85 3.54
C PRO A 227 -4.75 4.42 5.00
N LEU A 228 -5.61 3.43 5.31
CA LEU A 228 -5.66 2.88 6.66
C LEU A 228 -4.33 2.21 7.03
N THR A 229 -3.71 1.50 6.08
CA THR A 229 -2.38 0.89 6.24
C THR A 229 -1.28 1.95 6.39
N ALA A 230 -1.31 3.00 5.57
CA ALA A 230 -0.39 4.13 5.67
C ALA A 230 -0.53 4.87 7.01
N SER A 231 -1.73 4.94 7.58
CA SER A 231 -1.95 5.53 8.90
C SER A 231 -1.19 4.78 10.01
N VAL A 232 -1.08 3.45 9.91
CA VAL A 232 -0.27 2.64 10.84
C VAL A 232 1.20 2.95 10.67
N ALA A 233 1.69 3.07 9.43
CA ALA A 233 3.07 3.47 9.17
C ALA A 233 3.38 4.84 9.78
N LEU A 234 2.44 5.79 9.68
CA LEU A 234 2.51 7.13 10.28
C LEU A 234 2.35 7.16 11.81
N GLY A 235 2.06 6.02 12.45
CA GLY A 235 1.93 5.90 13.90
C GLY A 235 0.56 6.25 14.47
N TYR A 236 -0.48 6.35 13.63
CA TYR A 236 -1.85 6.51 14.10
C TYR A 236 -2.43 5.19 14.62
N ASN A 237 -3.32 5.28 15.61
CA ASN A 237 -3.88 4.13 16.33
C ASN A 237 -5.30 3.74 15.87
N PHE A 238 -5.55 3.79 14.55
CA PHE A 238 -6.82 3.36 13.98
C PHE A 238 -6.94 1.83 13.83
N VAL A 239 -5.85 1.09 14.03
CA VAL A 239 -5.82 -0.37 13.89
C VAL A 239 -5.18 -0.98 15.14
N SER A 240 -5.87 -1.94 15.74
CA SER A 240 -5.31 -2.81 16.78
C SER A 240 -4.76 -4.09 16.17
N PHE A 241 -3.77 -4.71 16.80
CA PHE A 241 -3.09 -5.89 16.29
C PHE A 241 -3.07 -7.03 17.31
N SER A 242 -3.18 -8.25 16.82
CA SER A 242 -2.95 -9.45 17.59
C SER A 242 -2.06 -10.45 16.83
N ILE A 243 -1.31 -11.25 17.59
CA ILE A 243 -0.52 -12.33 17.00
C ILE A 243 -1.46 -13.48 16.61
N LYS A 244 -1.38 -13.90 15.35
CA LYS A 244 -2.04 -15.10 14.83
C LYS A 244 -0.99 -16.08 14.32
N ARG A 245 -1.39 -17.34 14.18
CA ARG A 245 -0.60 -18.37 13.51
C ARG A 245 -1.27 -18.72 12.20
N VAL A 246 -0.46 -18.82 11.15
CA VAL A 246 -0.90 -19.26 9.83
C VAL A 246 -0.06 -20.43 9.34
N ASN A 247 -0.68 -21.27 8.52
CA ASN A 247 -0.02 -22.34 7.80
C ASN A 247 -0.22 -22.11 6.30
N PHE A 248 0.88 -22.07 5.54
CA PHE A 248 0.84 -21.94 4.10
C PHE A 248 0.86 -23.32 3.41
N ASP A 249 0.15 -23.47 2.30
CA ASP A 249 0.27 -24.63 1.41
C ASP A 249 1.41 -24.43 0.39
N ASN A 250 1.54 -25.35 -0.57
CA ASN A 250 2.57 -25.28 -1.61
C ASN A 250 2.31 -24.21 -2.68
N PHE A 251 1.12 -23.61 -2.68
CA PHE A 251 0.68 -22.59 -3.65
C PHE A 251 0.57 -21.20 -3.01
N GLY A 252 0.95 -21.05 -1.74
CA GLY A 252 0.88 -19.78 -1.02
C GLY A 252 -0.51 -19.41 -0.50
N LYS A 253 -1.48 -20.32 -0.60
CA LYS A 253 -2.73 -20.19 0.17
C LYS A 253 -2.44 -20.47 1.63
N TYR A 254 -3.25 -19.93 2.53
CA TYR A 254 -3.05 -20.09 3.95
C TYR A 254 -4.37 -20.33 4.69
N LYS A 255 -4.24 -20.88 5.90
CA LYS A 255 -5.31 -20.99 6.89
C LYS A 255 -4.78 -20.62 8.26
N LEU A 256 -5.66 -20.29 9.20
CA LEU A 256 -5.32 -20.10 10.60
C LEU A 256 -4.86 -21.42 11.24
N GLY A 257 -3.96 -21.31 12.20
CA GLY A 257 -3.23 -22.43 12.80
C GLY A 257 -1.82 -22.57 12.23
N GLY A 258 -1.04 -23.58 12.67
CA GLY A 258 0.32 -23.79 12.19
C GLY A 258 1.40 -23.09 13.00
N ASN A 259 2.55 -22.82 12.36
CA ASN A 259 3.78 -22.41 13.04
C ASN A 259 4.22 -20.97 12.71
N THR A 260 3.80 -20.42 11.58
CA THR A 260 4.20 -19.07 11.16
C THR A 260 3.42 -18.04 11.96
N GLN A 261 4.10 -17.27 12.80
CA GLN A 261 3.49 -16.19 13.57
C GLN A 261 3.43 -14.91 12.74
N ILE A 262 2.26 -14.28 12.71
CA ILE A 262 2.04 -13.00 12.06
C ILE A 262 1.37 -12.03 13.04
N MET A 263 1.79 -10.77 13.04
CA MET A 263 1.09 -9.70 13.74
C MET A 263 0.10 -9.07 12.76
N VAL A 264 -1.18 -9.35 12.93
CA VAL A 264 -2.24 -8.94 12.01
C VAL A 264 -3.30 -8.12 12.72
N SER A 265 -3.91 -7.21 11.99
CA SER A 265 -4.98 -6.36 12.50
C SER A 265 -6.15 -7.17 13.06
N ASP A 266 -6.80 -6.62 14.08
CA ASP A 266 -8.06 -7.14 14.60
C ASP A 266 -9.22 -6.77 13.65
N THR A 267 -10.39 -7.38 13.83
CA THR A 267 -11.53 -7.27 12.89
C THR A 267 -12.16 -5.89 12.71
N LYS A 268 -11.87 -4.91 13.59
CA LYS A 268 -12.51 -3.60 13.53
C LYS A 268 -11.47 -2.50 13.49
N ILE A 269 -11.71 -1.52 12.64
CA ILE A 269 -11.06 -0.21 12.71
C ILE A 269 -11.50 0.50 14.00
N ASN A 270 -10.55 1.13 14.68
CA ASN A 270 -10.78 2.01 15.81
C ASN A 270 -11.16 3.39 15.29
N ASN A 271 -12.29 3.95 15.73
CA ASN A 271 -12.74 5.32 15.42
C ASN A 271 -12.70 5.66 13.90
N PRO A 272 -13.49 4.98 13.06
CA PRO A 272 -13.49 5.22 11.62
C PRO A 272 -13.81 6.65 11.22
N GLU A 273 -14.65 7.35 11.98
CA GLU A 273 -14.96 8.77 11.76
C GLU A 273 -13.71 9.65 11.89
N SER A 274 -12.92 9.46 12.95
CA SER A 274 -11.66 10.19 13.15
C SER A 274 -10.61 9.86 12.07
N PHE A 275 -10.60 8.63 11.57
CA PHE A 275 -9.76 8.28 10.42
C PHE A 275 -10.21 9.03 9.15
N MET A 276 -11.52 9.11 8.91
CA MET A 276 -12.05 9.85 7.75
C MET A 276 -11.84 11.38 7.88
N ASP A 277 -11.96 11.94 9.07
CA ASP A 277 -11.63 13.35 9.33
C ASP A 277 -10.13 13.63 9.09
N LEU A 278 -9.24 12.70 9.48
CA LEU A 278 -7.82 12.81 9.16
C LEU A 278 -7.56 12.77 7.65
N MET A 279 -8.23 11.87 6.93
CA MET A 279 -8.13 11.81 5.47
C MET A 279 -8.66 13.10 4.83
N GLU A 280 -9.74 13.67 5.36
CA GLU A 280 -10.22 14.97 4.92
C GLU A 280 -9.20 16.08 5.19
N GLU A 281 -8.50 16.07 6.33
CA GLU A 281 -7.47 17.08 6.63
C GLU A 281 -6.28 16.99 5.66
N LEU A 282 -5.81 15.77 5.37
CA LEU A 282 -4.57 15.52 4.63
C LEU A 282 -4.72 15.50 3.09
N ILE A 283 -5.93 15.45 2.53
CA ILE A 283 -6.17 15.35 1.07
C ILE A 283 -6.70 16.65 0.51
#